data_AF-A0A843IFS0-F1
#
_entry.id   AF-A0A843IFS0-F1
#
_cell.length_a   1.000
_cell.length_b   1.000
_cell.length_c   1.000
_cell.angle_alpha   90.00
_cell.angle_beta   90.00
_cell.angle_gamma   90.00
#
_symmetry.space_group_name_H-M   'P 1'
#
loop_
_entity.id
_entity.type
_entity.pdbx_description
1 polymer ?
#
loop_
_entity_poly.entity_id
_entity_poly.type
_entity_poly.pdbx_seq_one_letter_code
_entity_poly.pdbx_strand_id
1 'polypeptide(L)' 'YKSLKLIPELVKLCDIVHIYDNTNEPFRIFKKRKEIYFHWENKYWKYSDIEKLTGIKEYHN' A
#
# COMPACT_ATOMS: atom_id res chain seq x y z
N TYR A 1 12.67 11.92 1.14
CA TYR A 1 12.84 10.54 1.69
C TYR A 1 12.33 10.33 3.12
N LYS A 2 12.04 11.35 3.95
CA LYS A 2 11.59 11.15 5.35
C LYS A 2 10.16 10.57 5.48
N SER A 3 9.25 10.90 4.57
CA SER A 3 7.81 10.60 4.74
C SER A 3 7.40 9.16 4.42
N LEU A 4 8.12 8.44 3.56
CA LEU A 4 7.77 7.05 3.19
C LEU A 4 7.95 6.06 4.35
N LYS A 5 8.86 6.37 5.29
CA LYS A 5 9.10 5.52 6.47
C LYS A 5 7.92 5.47 7.45
N LEU A 6 7.01 6.45 7.38
CA LEU A 6 5.85 6.54 8.27
C LEU A 6 4.62 5.82 7.71
N ILE A 7 4.65 5.38 6.44
CA ILE A 7 3.52 4.71 5.82
C ILE A 7 3.08 3.46 6.61
N PRO A 8 3.98 2.59 7.11
CA PRO A 8 3.55 1.45 7.92
C PRO A 8 2.81 1.84 9.21
N GLU A 9 3.21 2.94 9.85
CA GLU A 9 2.53 3.44 11.06
C GLU A 9 1.16 4.02 10.73
N LEU A 10 1.05 4.77 9.62
CA LEU A 10 -0.21 5.30 9.13
C LEU A 10 -1.19 4.17 8.75
N VAL A 11 -0.68 3.15 8.06
CA VAL A 11 -1.46 1.98 7.67
C VAL A 11 -1.99 1.25 8.90
N LYS A 12 -1.25 1.21 10.01
CA LYS A 12 -1.74 0.63 11.26
C LYS A 12 -2.84 1.49 11.91
N LEU A 13 -2.63 2.79 12.00
CA LEU A 13 -3.53 3.72 12.72
C LEU A 13 -4.89 3.92 12.01
N CYS A 14 -4.87 4.01 10.68
CA CYS A 14 -6.06 4.40 9.93
C CYS A 14 -6.97 3.20 9.64
N ASP A 15 -8.29 3.39 9.74
CA ASP A 15 -9.28 2.38 9.33
C ASP A 15 -9.34 2.19 7.81
N ILE A 16 -9.10 3.25 7.05
CA ILE A 16 -9.16 3.24 5.59
C ILE A 16 -7.90 3.91 5.06
N VAL A 17 -7.21 3.22 4.15
CA VAL A 17 -6.03 3.75 3.46
C VAL A 17 -6.09 3.32 2.01
N HIS A 18 -5.81 4.26 1.10
CA HIS A 18 -5.58 3.97 -0.31
C HIS A 18 -4.23 4.55 -0.71
N ILE A 19 -3.41 3.76 -1.40
CA ILE A 19 -2.15 4.23 -1.99
C ILE A 19 -2.25 4.05 -3.49
N TYR A 20 -1.94 5.12 -4.20
CA TYR A 20 -1.95 5.18 -5.65
C TYR A 20 -0.54 5.42 -6.17
N ASP A 21 -0.17 4.66 -7.19
CA ASP A 21 0.92 5.00 -8.09
C ASP A 21 0.37 6.00 -9.13
N ASN A 22 1.02 7.16 -9.22
CA ASN A 22 0.65 8.24 -10.15
C ASN A 22 1.73 8.44 -11.23
N THR A 23 2.59 7.43 -11.48
CA THR A 23 3.71 7.56 -12.43
C THR A 23 3.24 7.84 -13.87
N ASN A 24 2.17 7.20 -14.32
CA ASN A 24 1.58 7.46 -15.65
C ASN A 24 0.09 7.78 -15.52
N GLU A 25 -0.68 6.83 -15.02
CA GLU A 25 -2.11 6.97 -14.73
C GLU A 25 -2.36 6.55 -13.28
N PRO A 26 -3.33 7.15 -12.57
CA PRO A 26 -3.63 6.78 -11.20
C PRO A 26 -4.02 5.30 -11.09
N PHE A 27 -3.09 4.51 -10.56
CA PHE A 27 -3.29 3.08 -10.35
C PHE A 27 -3.25 2.78 -8.85
N ARG A 28 -4.30 2.16 -8.33
CA ARG A 28 -4.35 1.81 -6.90
C ARG A 28 -3.49 0.59 -6.63
N ILE A 29 -2.36 0.80 -5.96
CA ILE A 29 -1.43 -0.28 -5.58
C ILE A 29 -1.76 -0.91 -4.23
N PHE A 30 -2.45 -0.20 -3.34
CA PHE A 30 -2.83 -0.72 -2.01
C PHE A 30 -4.15 -0.15 -1.51
N LYS A 31 -4.89 -0.98 -0.77
CA LYS A 31 -6.12 -0.61 -0.07
C LYS A 31 -6.21 -1.33 1.28
N LYS A 32 -6.46 -0.56 2.34
CA LYS A 32 -6.90 -1.05 3.65
C LYS A 32 -8.35 -0.68 3.90
N ARG A 33 -9.13 -1.62 4.46
CA ARG A 33 -10.45 -1.35 5.05
C ARG A 33 -10.58 -2.17 6.33
N LYS A 34 -10.52 -1.50 7.49
CA LYS A 34 -10.40 -2.12 8.81
C LYS A 34 -9.23 -3.11 8.80
N GLU A 35 -9.45 -4.36 9.19
CA GLU A 35 -8.42 -5.41 9.22
C GLU A 35 -8.18 -6.11 7.87
N ILE A 36 -8.80 -5.64 6.78
CA ILE A 36 -8.68 -6.28 5.47
C ILE A 36 -7.77 -5.45 4.56
N TYR A 37 -6.79 -6.11 3.97
CA TYR A 37 -5.76 -5.52 3.11
C TYR A 37 -5.82 -6.10 1.70
N PHE A 38 -5.66 -5.23 0.72
CA PHE A 38 -5.60 -5.56 -0.70
C PHE A 38 -4.42 -4.84 -1.33
N HIS A 39 -3.80 -5.45 -2.32
CA HIS A 39 -2.71 -4.85 -3.09
C HIS A 39 -2.78 -5.28 -4.54
N TRP A 40 -2.23 -4.49 -5.45
CA TRP A 40 -2.21 -4.84 -6.87
C TRP A 40 -0.87 -4.46 -7.45
N GLU A 41 -0.24 -5.40 -8.14
CA GLU A 41 1.01 -5.14 -8.84
C GLU A 41 0.76 -4.36 -10.14
N ASN A 42 1.77 -3.61 -10.54
CA ASN A 42 1.82 -2.97 -11.85
C ASN A 42 3.26 -2.98 -12.38
N LYS A 43 3.49 -2.26 -13.49
CA LYS A 43 4.82 -2.16 -14.12
C LYS A 43 5.92 -1.62 -13.19
N TYR A 44 5.56 -0.80 -12.20
CA TYR A 44 6.47 -0.08 -11.31
C TYR A 44 6.50 -0.64 -9.87
N TRP A 45 5.42 -1.29 -9.44
CA TRP A 45 5.24 -1.79 -8.08
C TRP A 45 4.94 -3.28 -8.10
N LYS A 46 5.89 -4.09 -7.62
CA LYS A 46 5.65 -5.51 -7.36
C LYS A 46 5.04 -5.69 -5.97
N TYR A 47 4.45 -6.86 -5.73
CA TYR A 47 3.92 -7.21 -4.41
C TYR A 47 4.94 -7.03 -3.28
N SER A 48 6.20 -7.44 -3.49
CA SER A 48 7.26 -7.29 -2.50
C SER A 48 7.66 -5.84 -2.21
N ASP A 49 7.46 -4.93 -3.17
CA ASP A 49 7.71 -3.50 -2.98
C ASP A 49 6.58 -2.87 -2.15
N ILE A 50 5.34 -3.28 -2.41
CA ILE A 50 4.15 -2.83 -1.67
C ILE A 50 4.18 -3.35 -0.22
N GLU A 51 4.64 -4.59 0.00
CA GLU A 51 4.87 -5.15 1.33
C GLU A 51 5.90 -4.34 2.13
N LYS A 52 7.03 -3.96 1.50
CA LYS A 52 8.05 -3.12 2.14
C LYS A 52 7.53 -1.72 2.44
N LEU A 53 6.68 -1.18 1.56
CA LEU A 53 6.10 0.15 1.71
C LEU A 53 5.09 0.22 2.86
N THR A 54 4.23 -0.79 2.98
CA THR A 54 3.10 -0.80 3.92
C THR A 54 3.39 -1.54 5.21
N GLY A 55 4.40 -2.41 5.23
CA GLY A 55 4.71 -3.29 6.35
C GLY A 55 3.69 -4.42 6.55
N ILE A 56 2.76 -4.62 5.61
CA ILE A 56 1.74 -5.67 5.65
C ILE A 56 2.20 -6.87 4.84
N LYS A 57 1.98 -8.07 5.36
CA LYS A 57 2.37 -9.36 4.74
C LYS A 57 1.18 -10.24 4.36
N GLU A 58 0.00 -9.94 4.86
CA GLU A 58 -1.22 -10.72 4.63
C GLU A 58 -2.23 -9.88 3.87
N TYR A 59 -2.72 -10.42 2.75
CA TYR A 59 -3.64 -9.75 1.84
C TYR A 59 -4.76 -10.71 1.42
N HIS A 60 -5.90 -10.15 1.04
CA HIS A 60 -7.11 -10.90 0.71
C HIS A 60 -7.34 -11.04 -0.82
N ASN A 61 -6.29 -10.93 -1.60
CA ASN A 61 -6.38 -10.98 -3.06
C ASN A 61 -6.67 -12.37 -3.61
#